data_AF-A0A3B0V623-F1
#
_entry.id   AF-A0A3B0V623-F1
#
_cell.length_a   1.000
_cell.length_b   1.000
_cell.length_c   1.000
_cell.angle_alpha   90.00
_cell.angle_beta   90.00
_cell.angle_gamma   90.00
#
_symmetry.space_group_name_H-M   'P 1'
#
loop_
_entity.id
_entity.type
_entity.pdbx_description
1 polymer ?
#
loop_
_entity_poly.entity_id
_entity_poly.type
_entity_poly.pdbx_seq_one_letter_code
_entity_poly.pdbx_strand_id
1 'polypeptide(L)'
;MDSKRIDLLLERYWNCVTTQEEEAEIKAFFNSGIDIPVHLKSTAPLFQYFREEAEIKLKDQDFDKKLMAQLQQQPKGKVRKLEQSFQNYMKVAAAIA
;
A
#
# COMPACT_ATOMS: atom_id res chain seq x y z
N MET A 1 6.51 1.98 30.68
CA MET A 1 6.92 2.84 29.54
C MET A 1 6.70 4.27 29.96
N ASP A 2 7.64 5.17 29.66
CA ASP A 2 7.53 6.57 30.05
C ASP A 2 6.51 7.30 29.16
N SER A 3 5.47 7.89 29.75
CA SER A 3 4.42 8.64 29.04
C SER A 3 4.99 9.73 28.12
N LYS A 4 6.08 10.38 28.52
CA LYS A 4 6.80 11.41 27.74
C LYS A 4 7.33 10.90 26.40
N ARG A 5 7.76 9.63 26.33
CA ARG A 5 8.27 9.03 25.07
C ARG A 5 7.13 8.84 24.09
N ILE A 6 5.98 8.36 24.56
CA ILE A 6 4.79 8.15 23.74
C ILE A 6 4.25 9.48 23.22
N ASP A 7 4.27 10.54 24.01
CA ASP A 7 3.87 11.88 23.57
C ASP A 7 4.72 12.35 22.36
N LEU A 8 6.05 12.23 22.45
CA LEU A 8 6.95 12.59 21.35
C LEU A 8 6.73 11.73 20.10
N LEU A 9 6.51 10.43 20.29
CA LEU A 9 6.24 9.50 19.20
C LEU A 9 4.91 9.81 18.51
N LEU A 10 3.88 10.22 19.27
CA LEU A 10 2.60 10.65 18.72
C LEU A 10 2.73 11.93 17.88
N GLU A 11 3.48 12.93 18.35
CA GLU A 11 3.73 14.14 17.55
C GLU A 11 4.40 13.78 16.22
N ARG A 12 5.37 12.87 16.22
CA ARG A 12 6.01 12.39 14.99
C ARG A 12 5.08 11.56 14.12
N TYR A 13 4.19 10.77 14.73
CA TYR A 13 3.18 9.96 14.04
C TYR A 13 2.21 10.87 13.27
N TRP A 14 1.74 11.94 13.91
CA TRP A 14 0.88 12.94 13.27
C TRP A 14 1.56 13.68 12.12
N ASN A 15 2.89 13.83 12.19
CA ASN A 15 3.69 14.39 11.09
C ASN A 15 4.09 13.36 10.02
N CYS A 16 3.67 12.09 10.16
CA CYS A 16 4.03 10.99 9.27
C CYS A 16 5.55 10.74 9.14
N VAL A 17 6.32 10.96 10.22
CA VAL A 17 7.79 10.78 10.26
C VAL A 17 8.19 9.61 11.18
N THR A 18 7.28 8.71 11.50
CA THR A 18 7.54 7.52 12.33
C THR A 18 8.08 6.37 11.52
N THR A 19 8.92 5.54 12.15
CA THR A 19 9.31 4.23 11.61
C THR A 19 8.31 3.14 12.01
N GLN A 20 8.36 2.00 11.33
CA GLN A 20 7.48 0.85 11.64
C GLN A 20 7.67 0.32 13.07
N GLU A 21 8.90 0.37 13.59
CA GLU A 21 9.22 -0.03 14.97
C GLU A 21 8.58 0.92 15.99
N GLU A 22 8.65 2.23 15.74
CA GLU A 22 8.05 3.26 16.58
C GLU A 22 6.51 3.14 16.59
N GLU A 23 5.89 2.86 15.44
CA GLU A 23 4.46 2.62 15.36
C GLU A 23 4.03 1.36 16.12
N ALA A 24 4.84 0.31 16.09
CA ALA A 24 4.58 -0.90 16.87
C ALA A 24 4.63 -0.61 18.37
N GLU A 25 5.55 0.25 18.82
CA GLU A 25 5.64 0.72 20.20
C GLU A 25 4.40 1.50 20.63
N ILE A 26 3.94 2.45 19.79
CA ILE A 26 2.71 3.23 20.04
C ILE A 26 1.51 2.27 20.17
N LYS A 27 1.35 1.35 19.22
CA LYS A 27 0.26 0.36 19.23
C LYS A 27 0.33 -0.53 20.48
N ALA A 28 1.51 -1.02 20.85
CA ALA A 28 1.70 -1.86 22.04
C ALA A 28 1.34 -1.11 23.33
N PHE A 29 1.71 0.17 23.42
CA PHE A 29 1.37 1.03 24.56
C PHE A 29 -0.15 1.13 24.75
N PHE A 30 -0.88 1.53 23.70
CA PHE A 30 -2.35 1.66 23.77
C PHE A 30 -3.07 0.33 24.01
N ASN A 31 -2.51 -0.79 23.55
CA ASN A 31 -3.05 -2.13 23.80
C ASN A 31 -2.81 -2.64 25.24
N SER A 32 -1.78 -2.15 25.93
CA SER A 32 -1.42 -2.64 27.27
C SER A 32 -2.34 -2.14 28.38
N GLY A 33 -3.04 -1.01 28.18
CA GLY A 33 -4.20 -0.56 28.98
C GLY A 33 -3.97 -0.19 30.46
N ILE A 34 -2.79 -0.45 31.03
CA ILE A 34 -2.57 -0.41 32.49
C ILE A 34 -2.22 1.00 33.01
N ASP A 35 -1.74 1.92 32.17
CA ASP A 35 -1.30 3.25 32.63
C ASP A 35 -1.36 4.33 31.53
N ILE A 36 -2.55 4.56 30.96
CA ILE A 36 -2.74 5.60 29.93
C ILE A 36 -3.06 6.95 30.60
N PRO A 37 -2.19 7.97 30.47
CA PRO A 37 -2.43 9.33 30.96
C PRO A 37 -3.74 9.92 30.45
N VAL A 38 -4.38 10.79 31.25
CA VAL A 38 -5.69 11.38 30.95
C VAL A 38 -5.72 12.08 29.58
N HIS A 39 -4.64 12.76 29.19
CA HIS A 39 -4.56 13.46 27.90
C HIS A 39 -4.44 12.52 26.70
N LEU A 40 -3.97 11.28 26.89
CA LEU A 40 -3.85 10.26 25.84
C LEU A 40 -5.08 9.35 25.73
N LYS A 41 -6.00 9.42 26.70
CA LYS A 41 -7.23 8.61 26.68
C LYS A 41 -8.13 8.91 25.48
N SER A 42 -8.11 10.14 24.98
CA SER A 42 -8.86 10.54 23.78
C SER A 42 -8.32 9.88 22.50
N THR A 43 -7.03 9.55 22.48
CA THR A 43 -6.37 8.92 21.32
C THR A 43 -6.48 7.40 21.35
N ALA A 44 -6.68 6.78 22.52
CA ALA A 44 -6.76 5.32 22.66
C ALA A 44 -7.81 4.65 21.74
N PRO A 45 -9.04 5.20 21.56
CA PRO A 45 -10.04 4.61 20.66
C PRO A 45 -9.59 4.49 19.21
N LEU A 46 -8.72 5.41 18.74
CA LEU A 46 -8.20 5.38 17.37
C LEU A 46 -7.36 4.12 17.11
N PHE A 47 -6.43 3.83 18.01
CA PHE A 47 -5.55 2.67 17.89
C PHE A 47 -6.30 1.36 18.12
N GLN A 48 -7.31 1.38 19.00
CA GLN A 48 -8.20 0.23 19.19
C GLN A 48 -9.00 -0.07 17.91
N TYR A 49 -9.63 0.95 17.31
CA TYR A 49 -10.37 0.80 16.06
C TYR A 49 -9.50 0.23 14.94
N PHE A 50 -8.29 0.76 14.73
CA PHE A 50 -7.39 0.24 13.71
C PHE A 50 -6.97 -1.20 13.94
N ARG A 51 -6.86 -1.63 15.21
CA ARG A 51 -6.59 -3.03 15.54
C ARG A 51 -7.78 -3.92 15.18
N GLU A 52 -8.97 -3.53 15.60
CA GLU A 52 -10.21 -4.27 15.34
C GLU A 52 -10.44 -4.42 13.83
N GLU A 53 -10.28 -3.34 13.05
CA GLU A 53 -10.37 -3.37 11.59
C GLU A 53 -9.28 -4.21 10.94
N ALA A 54 -8.04 -4.19 11.47
CA ALA A 54 -6.96 -5.04 10.96
C ALA A 54 -7.24 -6.54 11.15
N GLU A 55 -8.06 -6.91 12.14
CA GLU A 55 -8.51 -8.29 12.35
C GLU A 55 -9.66 -8.68 11.41
N ILE A 56 -10.32 -7.72 10.77
CA ILE A 56 -11.36 -7.98 9.78
C ILE A 56 -10.71 -8.55 8.51
N LYS A 57 -10.84 -9.86 8.35
CA LYS A 57 -10.39 -10.56 7.15
C LYS A 57 -11.43 -10.44 6.04
N LEU A 58 -10.95 -10.39 4.80
CA LEU A 58 -11.79 -10.54 3.61
C LEU A 58 -12.61 -11.83 3.72
N LYS A 59 -13.93 -11.70 3.59
CA LYS A 59 -14.85 -12.85 3.62
C LYS A 59 -14.78 -13.70 2.35
N ASP A 60 -14.37 -13.10 1.23
CA ASP A 60 -14.27 -13.76 -0.08
C ASP A 60 -12.89 -14.40 -0.24
N GLN A 61 -12.85 -15.74 -0.28
CA GLN A 61 -11.63 -16.51 -0.50
C GLN A 61 -11.08 -16.40 -1.93
N ASP A 62 -11.91 -15.96 -2.88
CA ASP A 62 -11.53 -15.81 -4.29
C ASP A 62 -11.15 -14.36 -4.66
N PHE A 63 -11.15 -13.43 -3.70
CA PHE A 63 -10.77 -12.04 -3.92
C PHE A 63 -9.38 -11.92 -4.56
N ASP A 64 -8.39 -12.61 -3.99
CA ASP A 64 -7.01 -12.59 -4.50
C ASP A 64 -6.94 -13.13 -5.93
N LYS A 65 -7.69 -14.18 -6.26
CA LYS A 65 -7.73 -14.75 -7.62
C LYS A 65 -8.32 -13.74 -8.62
N LYS A 66 -9.41 -13.08 -8.25
CA LYS A 66 -10.06 -12.04 -9.08
C LYS A 66 -9.13 -10.84 -9.29
N LEU A 67 -8.46 -10.39 -8.23
CA LEU A 67 -7.49 -9.29 -8.29
C LEU A 67 -6.31 -9.64 -9.20
N MET A 68 -5.73 -10.84 -9.05
CA MET A 68 -4.64 -11.30 -9.89
C MET A 68 -5.06 -11.42 -11.36
N ALA A 69 -6.27 -11.91 -11.63
CA ALA A 69 -6.81 -11.95 -12.98
C ALA A 69 -6.97 -10.55 -13.59
N GLN A 70 -7.36 -9.53 -12.81
CA GLN A 70 -7.43 -8.14 -13.26
C GLN A 70 -6.04 -7.51 -13.49
N LEU A 71 -5.08 -7.75 -12.60
CA LEU A 71 -3.71 -7.26 -12.77
C LEU A 71 -2.99 -7.88 -13.97
N GLN A 72 -3.29 -9.14 -14.28
CA GLN A 72 -2.73 -9.85 -15.44
C GLN A 72 -3.39 -9.47 -16.77
N GLN A 73 -4.54 -8.78 -16.75
CA GLN A 73 -5.12 -8.17 -17.95
C GLN A 73 -4.30 -6.95 -18.35
N GLN A 74 -3.06 -7.16 -18.80
CA GLN A 74 -2.37 -6.13 -19.54
C GLN A 74 -3.13 -5.88 -20.85
N PRO A 75 -3.34 -4.61 -21.25
CA PRO A 75 -3.93 -4.34 -22.55
C PRO A 75 -3.00 -4.96 -23.59
N LYS A 76 -3.49 -5.98 -24.30
CA LYS A 76 -2.81 -6.53 -25.47
C LYS A 76 -2.85 -5.47 -26.56
N GLY A 77 -1.97 -4.48 -26.46
CA GLY A 77 -1.73 -3.52 -27.53
C GLY A 77 -1.36 -4.30 -28.79
N LYS A 78 -1.94 -3.94 -29.93
CA LYS A 78 -1.60 -4.57 -31.21
C LYS A 78 -0.13 -4.25 -31.51
N VAL A 79 0.78 -5.16 -31.20
CA VAL A 79 2.19 -5.04 -31.58
C VAL A 79 2.27 -5.22 -33.10
N ARG A 80 2.48 -4.13 -33.84
CA ARG A 80 2.74 -4.18 -35.28
C ARG A 80 4.26 -4.23 -35.48
N LYS A 81 4.76 -5.28 -36.15
CA LYS A 81 6.17 -5.35 -36.55
C LYS A 81 6.44 -4.34 -37.66
N LEU A 82 7.24 -3.33 -37.37
CA LEU A 82 7.62 -2.26 -38.31
C LEU A 82 8.39 -2.79 -39.54
N GLU A 83 9.02 -3.95 -39.37
CA GLU A 83 9.86 -4.62 -40.36
C GLU A 83 9.10 -5.02 -41.65
N GLN A 84 7.85 -5.45 -41.51
CA GLN A 84 6.98 -5.75 -42.65
C GLN A 84 6.62 -4.51 -43.46
N SER A 85 6.53 -3.33 -42.81
CA SER A 85 6.30 -2.06 -43.49
C SER A 85 7.53 -1.64 -44.28
N PHE A 86 8.70 -1.73 -43.64
CA PHE A 86 9.98 -1.32 -44.23
C PHE A 86 10.37 -2.19 -45.44
N GLN A 87 10.18 -3.51 -45.36
CA GLN A 87 10.44 -4.42 -46.49
C GLN A 87 9.60 -4.08 -47.72
N ASN A 88 8.35 -3.66 -47.54
CA ASN A 88 7.48 -3.28 -48.65
C ASN A 88 7.96 -1.98 -49.31
N TYR A 89 8.40 -0.99 -48.54
CA TYR A 89 9.01 0.23 -49.09
C TYR A 89 10.31 -0.06 -49.84
N MET A 90 11.19 -0.91 -49.29
CA MET A 90 12.45 -1.29 -49.92
C MET A 90 12.24 -2.01 -51.25
N LYS A 91 11.21 -2.87 -51.37
CA LYS A 91 10.86 -3.53 -52.64
C LYS A 91 10.39 -2.55 -53.70
N VAL A 92 9.60 -1.54 -53.31
CA VAL A 92 9.14 -0.48 -54.24
C VAL A 92 10.30 0.39 -54.69
N ALA A 93 11.20 0.79 -53.78
CA ALA A 93 12.38 1.57 -54.12
C ALA A 93 13.32 0.82 -55.09
N ALA A 94 13.51 -0.49 -54.90
CA ALA A 94 14.32 -1.31 -55.79
C ALA A 94 13.72 -1.51 -57.20
N ALA A 95 12.40 -1.36 -57.35
CA ALA A 95 11.72 -1.49 -58.65
C ALA A 95 11.71 -0.18 -59.46
N ILE A 96 12.00 0.96 -58.82
CA ILE A 96 12.00 2.29 -59.43
C ILE A 96 13.43 2.78 -59.73
N ALA A 97 14.46 2.09 -59.20
CA ALA A 97 15.88 2.38 -59.42
C ALA A 97 16.46 1.73 -60.68
#